data_AF-A0A1R4KQ75-F1
#
_entry.id   AF-A0A1R4KQ75-F1
#
_cell.length_a   1.000
_cell.length_b   1.000
_cell.length_c   1.000
_cell.angle_alpha   90.00
_cell.angle_beta   90.00
_cell.angle_gamma   90.00
#
_symmetry.space_group_name_H-M   'P 1'
#
loop_
_entity.id
_entity.type
_entity.pdbx_description
1 polymer ?
#
loop_
_entity_poly.entity_id
_entity_poly.type
_entity_poly.pdbx_seq_one_letter_code
_entity_poly.pdbx_strand_id
1 'polypeptide(L)'
;MQRGIAGIALVQVLLIVAVLSILALYFTQSARQQVHGATQMVDKAQAYVELHSAEANVLYALLTEQREAEFSSSTSNPLVNSWNFHGAPFNYNEQVTLALQDLRGLLNLHYPNMQWLIQLLTYSGLNDYDAQLTARQIIDWQSLDAQSDYIPSTVTARHAAIHDVSELKHLGLKQPQLQALQANTTQYKKGGFNPMTAPNSLLNALLTSDVAKHVIMLRNTKQLTVREFAQVTGFEESEDIILYPSNLYKVTLQAQVGEAIVKKVIYYHLQPTGKPVVNIVAVKAQ
;
A
#
# COMPACT_ATOMS: atom_id res chain seq x y z
N MET A 1 69.53 40.61 20.42
CA MET A 1 69.37 39.56 19.38
C MET A 1 68.27 38.53 19.75
N GLN A 2 67.11 38.97 20.29
CA GLN A 2 66.08 38.06 20.86
C GLN A 2 64.65 38.28 20.34
N ARG A 3 64.40 39.24 19.44
CA ARG A 3 63.03 39.55 18.95
C ARG A 3 62.55 38.69 17.76
N GLY A 4 63.45 38.02 17.01
CA GLY A 4 63.07 37.19 15.86
C GLY A 4 62.60 35.77 16.21
N ILE A 5 63.08 35.21 17.32
CA ILE A 5 62.75 33.83 17.75
C ILE A 5 61.35 33.77 18.38
N ALA A 6 60.91 34.85 19.04
CA ALA A 6 59.58 34.94 19.65
C ALA A 6 58.44 35.00 18.62
N GLY A 7 58.66 35.60 17.44
CA GLY A 7 57.66 35.68 16.38
C GLY A 7 57.38 34.34 15.69
N ILE A 8 58.44 33.56 15.42
CA ILE A 8 58.31 32.22 14.81
C ILE A 8 57.68 31.24 15.81
N ALA A 9 58.09 31.29 17.08
CA ALA A 9 57.51 30.46 18.13
C ALA A 9 56.01 30.75 18.34
N LEU A 10 55.59 32.01 18.29
CA LEU A 10 54.18 32.40 18.43
C LEU A 10 53.33 31.83 17.28
N VAL A 11 53.80 31.95 16.03
CA VAL A 11 53.11 31.40 14.87
C VAL A 11 53.01 29.88 14.97
N GLN A 12 54.08 29.21 15.42
CA GLN A 12 54.11 27.76 15.56
C GLN A 12 53.16 27.27 16.67
N VAL A 13 53.07 27.97 17.80
CA VAL A 13 52.11 27.65 18.86
C VAL A 13 50.67 27.85 18.37
N LEU A 14 50.38 28.95 17.66
CA LEU A 14 49.07 29.18 17.06
C LEU A 14 48.68 28.07 16.08
N LEU A 15 49.64 27.60 15.27
CA LEU A 15 49.42 26.52 14.31
C LEU A 15 49.10 25.20 15.03
N ILE A 16 49.84 24.87 16.09
CA ILE A 16 49.57 23.69 16.92
C ILE A 16 48.19 23.79 17.57
N VAL A 17 47.82 24.95 18.13
CA VAL A 17 46.50 25.17 18.74
C VAL A 17 45.39 25.03 17.70
N ALA A 18 45.58 25.56 16.49
CA ALA A 18 44.62 25.42 15.40
C ALA A 18 44.44 23.96 14.99
N VAL A 19 45.53 23.20 14.82
CA VAL A 19 45.47 21.77 14.50
C VAL A 19 44.79 20.96 15.60
N LEU A 20 45.13 21.21 16.87
CA LEU A 20 44.49 20.57 18.01
C LEU A 20 43.00 20.91 18.10
N SER A 21 42.61 22.14 17.78
CA SER A 21 41.21 22.58 17.74
C SER A 21 40.42 21.86 16.64
N ILE A 22 41.00 21.73 15.45
CA ILE A 22 40.39 20.98 14.34
C ILE A 22 40.23 19.50 14.71
N LEU A 23 41.24 18.89 15.32
CA LEU A 23 41.18 17.50 15.79
C LEU A 23 40.10 17.33 16.86
N ALA A 24 40.01 18.23 17.83
CA ALA A 24 38.98 18.21 18.87
C ALA A 24 37.55 18.34 18.28
N LEU A 25 37.37 19.24 17.30
CA LEU A 25 36.11 19.37 16.57
C LEU A 25 35.76 18.09 15.79
N TYR A 26 36.73 17.52 15.09
CA TYR A 26 36.56 16.27 14.36
C TYR A 26 36.14 15.12 15.27
N PHE A 27 36.82 14.94 16.42
CA PHE A 27 36.45 13.89 17.37
C PHE A 27 35.07 14.13 17.99
N THR A 28 34.71 15.37 18.30
CA THR A 28 33.38 15.71 18.82
C THR A 28 32.30 15.40 17.78
N GLN A 29 32.54 15.76 16.52
CA GLN A 29 31.63 15.47 15.42
C GLN A 29 31.49 13.96 15.18
N SER A 30 32.61 13.24 15.16
CA SER A 30 32.62 11.78 14.99
C SER A 30 31.89 11.06 16.13
N ALA A 31 32.12 11.46 17.38
CA ALA A 31 31.40 10.91 18.53
C ALA A 31 29.89 11.16 18.44
N ARG A 32 29.47 12.39 18.06
CA ARG A 32 28.05 12.71 17.83
C ARG A 32 27.44 11.85 16.71
N GLN A 33 28.17 11.63 15.62
CA GLN A 33 27.72 10.78 14.52
C GLN A 33 27.58 9.31 14.96
N GLN A 34 28.51 8.79 15.74
CA GLN A 34 28.43 7.42 16.26
C GLN A 34 27.24 7.25 17.22
N VAL A 35 27.01 8.22 18.11
CA VAL A 35 25.84 8.21 18.99
C VAL A 35 24.55 8.28 18.17
N HIS A 36 24.46 9.18 17.19
CA HIS A 36 23.29 9.28 16.32
C HIS A 36 23.02 8.00 15.54
N GLY A 37 24.07 7.39 14.95
CA GLY A 37 23.94 6.10 14.25
C GLY A 37 23.50 4.96 15.18
N ALA A 38 24.01 4.92 16.41
CA ALA A 38 23.57 3.95 17.42
C ALA A 38 22.09 4.16 17.79
N THR A 39 21.67 5.41 18.00
CA THR A 39 20.26 5.75 18.26
C THR A 39 19.36 5.31 17.11
N GLN A 40 19.73 5.59 15.85
CA GLN A 40 18.96 5.16 14.68
C GLN A 40 18.83 3.63 14.58
N MET A 41 19.86 2.88 14.98
CA MET A 41 19.79 1.42 15.03
C MET A 41 18.83 0.92 16.12
N VAL A 42 18.87 1.53 17.31
CA VAL A 42 17.95 1.23 18.41
C VAL A 42 16.50 1.56 18.01
N ASP A 43 16.28 2.75 17.45
CA ASP A 43 14.96 3.19 16.98
C ASP A 43 14.41 2.26 15.90
N LYS A 44 15.26 1.84 14.94
CA LYS A 44 14.86 0.88 13.90
C LYS A 44 14.52 -0.49 14.48
N ALA A 45 15.29 -0.98 15.44
CA ALA A 45 14.99 -2.24 16.12
C ALA A 45 13.65 -2.16 16.87
N GLN A 46 13.40 -1.07 17.58
CA GLN A 46 12.12 -0.84 18.25
C GLN A 46 10.97 -0.77 17.24
N ALA A 47 11.13 -0.05 16.14
CA ALA A 47 10.11 0.04 15.09
C ALA A 47 9.76 -1.35 14.51
N TYR A 48 10.72 -2.26 14.36
CA TYR A 48 10.44 -3.65 13.97
C TYR A 48 9.64 -4.41 15.03
N VAL A 49 9.98 -4.26 16.31
CA VAL A 49 9.26 -4.91 17.42
C VAL A 49 7.80 -4.43 17.47
N GLU A 50 7.58 -3.13 17.36
CA GLU A 50 6.23 -2.54 17.31
C GLU A 50 5.44 -3.04 16.09
N LEU A 51 6.09 -3.07 14.92
CA LEU A 51 5.46 -3.55 13.69
C LEU A 51 5.05 -5.02 13.80
N HIS A 52 5.92 -5.89 14.32
CA HIS A 52 5.61 -7.31 14.47
C HIS A 52 4.53 -7.56 15.54
N SER A 53 4.53 -6.78 16.61
CA SER A 53 3.48 -6.84 17.64
C SER A 53 2.13 -6.43 17.06
N ALA A 54 2.08 -5.34 16.30
CA ALA A 54 0.88 -4.91 15.60
C ALA A 54 0.41 -5.93 14.55
N GLU A 55 1.33 -6.52 13.79
CA GLU A 55 1.04 -7.57 12.81
C GLU A 55 0.37 -8.78 13.46
N ALA A 56 0.92 -9.27 14.59
CA ALA A 56 0.37 -10.40 15.33
C ALA A 56 -1.04 -10.10 15.86
N ASN A 57 -1.25 -8.91 16.41
CA ASN A 57 -2.55 -8.49 16.95
C ASN A 57 -3.60 -8.30 15.86
N VAL A 58 -3.22 -7.73 14.70
CA VAL A 58 -4.09 -7.64 13.51
C VAL A 58 -4.48 -9.03 13.04
N LEU A 59 -3.52 -9.94 12.91
CA LEU A 59 -3.79 -11.30 12.47
C LEU A 59 -4.73 -12.04 13.44
N TYR A 60 -4.49 -11.89 14.74
CA TYR A 60 -5.36 -12.45 15.77
C TYR A 60 -6.80 -11.89 15.65
N ALA A 61 -6.94 -10.57 15.51
CA ALA A 61 -8.25 -9.93 15.35
C ALA A 61 -8.97 -10.41 14.08
N LEU A 62 -8.27 -10.51 12.95
CA LEU A 62 -8.86 -11.00 11.69
C LEU A 62 -9.36 -12.47 11.76
N LEU A 63 -8.82 -13.26 12.69
CA LEU A 63 -9.19 -14.65 12.92
C LEU A 63 -10.28 -14.84 13.98
N THR A 64 -10.45 -13.88 14.89
CA THR A 64 -11.32 -14.03 16.07
C THR A 64 -12.53 -13.10 16.07
N GLU A 65 -12.43 -11.95 15.41
CA GLU A 65 -13.47 -10.91 15.41
C GLU A 65 -14.35 -10.98 14.16
N GLN A 66 -15.61 -10.55 14.32
CA GLN A 66 -16.53 -10.38 13.19
C GLN A 66 -16.17 -9.13 12.38
N ARG A 67 -16.40 -9.17 11.07
CA ARG A 67 -15.91 -8.17 10.09
C ARG A 67 -16.98 -7.21 9.61
N GLU A 68 -18.23 -7.44 9.98
CA GLU A 68 -19.37 -6.66 9.56
C GLU A 68 -19.59 -5.48 10.53
N ALA A 69 -19.75 -4.29 9.97
CA ALA A 69 -19.92 -3.06 10.75
C ALA A 69 -21.17 -3.12 11.64
N GLU A 70 -22.22 -3.82 11.20
CA GLU A 70 -23.51 -3.97 11.88
C GLU A 70 -23.40 -4.68 13.24
N PHE A 71 -22.37 -5.48 13.46
CA PHE A 71 -22.20 -6.29 14.68
C PHE A 71 -21.06 -5.83 15.61
N SER A 72 -20.34 -4.77 15.23
CA SER A 72 -19.13 -4.30 15.95
C SER A 72 -19.38 -3.52 17.25
N SER A 73 -20.63 -3.38 17.70
CA SER A 73 -21.04 -2.45 18.77
C SER A 73 -20.71 -2.89 20.21
N SER A 74 -19.94 -3.96 20.45
CA SER A 74 -19.59 -4.36 21.82
C SER A 74 -18.30 -5.19 22.00
N THR A 75 -17.32 -5.08 21.11
CA THR A 75 -16.03 -5.78 21.27
C THR A 75 -15.05 -4.97 22.13
N SER A 76 -14.41 -5.64 23.10
CA SER A 76 -13.38 -5.06 23.98
C SER A 76 -12.08 -4.67 23.25
N ASN A 77 -11.94 -5.07 21.98
CA ASN A 77 -10.76 -4.83 21.18
C ASN A 77 -10.82 -3.45 20.48
N PRO A 78 -9.95 -2.49 20.84
CA PRO A 78 -9.98 -1.14 20.28
C PRO A 78 -9.71 -1.12 18.77
N LEU A 79 -9.05 -2.15 18.23
CA LEU A 79 -8.76 -2.28 16.80
C LEU A 79 -10.04 -2.44 15.96
N VAL A 80 -11.03 -3.18 16.47
CA VAL A 80 -12.28 -3.47 15.76
C VAL A 80 -13.11 -2.19 15.55
N ASN A 81 -12.97 -1.22 16.45
CA ASN A 81 -13.71 0.04 16.38
C ASN A 81 -13.19 0.98 15.28
N SER A 82 -11.92 0.87 14.91
CA SER A 82 -11.24 1.78 13.97
C SER A 82 -10.91 1.15 12.62
N TRP A 83 -10.83 -0.19 12.54
CA TRP A 83 -10.45 -0.85 11.31
C TRP A 83 -11.50 -0.69 10.20
N ASN A 84 -11.04 -0.74 8.97
CA ASN A 84 -11.86 -0.71 7.77
C ASN A 84 -11.21 -1.63 6.73
N PHE A 85 -11.98 -2.14 5.77
CA PHE A 85 -11.47 -3.10 4.77
C PHE A 85 -11.32 -2.50 3.37
N HIS A 86 -11.30 -1.17 3.25
CA HIS A 86 -11.24 -0.46 1.96
C HIS A 86 -9.93 0.33 1.77
N GLY A 87 -8.89 -0.05 2.52
CA GLY A 87 -7.53 0.46 2.33
C GLY A 87 -7.30 1.86 2.90
N ALA A 88 -8.24 2.43 3.65
CA ALA A 88 -8.02 3.70 4.32
C ALA A 88 -7.11 3.51 5.55
N PRO A 89 -6.06 4.34 5.71
CA PRO A 89 -5.16 4.21 6.85
C PRO A 89 -5.85 4.65 8.15
N PHE A 90 -5.55 3.95 9.24
CA PHE A 90 -5.97 4.27 10.60
C PHE A 90 -4.83 4.01 11.59
N ASN A 91 -4.83 4.71 12.71
CA ASN A 91 -3.79 4.56 13.73
C ASN A 91 -4.12 3.36 14.63
N TYR A 92 -3.16 2.45 14.79
CA TYR A 92 -3.24 1.37 15.76
C TYR A 92 -2.81 1.85 17.15
N ASN A 93 -1.69 2.57 17.20
CA ASN A 93 -1.19 3.30 18.36
C ASN A 93 -0.43 4.56 17.87
N GLU A 94 0.29 5.24 18.77
CA GLU A 94 1.05 6.46 18.41
C GLU A 94 2.21 6.21 17.44
N GLN A 95 2.70 4.98 17.36
CA GLN A 95 3.89 4.60 16.59
C GLN A 95 3.55 3.82 15.32
N VAL A 96 2.36 3.23 15.20
CA VAL A 96 2.00 2.32 14.12
C VAL A 96 0.71 2.76 13.44
N THR A 97 0.80 3.00 12.14
CA THR A 97 -0.35 3.19 11.24
C THR A 97 -0.59 1.90 10.45
N LEU A 98 -1.86 1.54 10.31
CA LEU A 98 -2.32 0.35 9.59
C LEU A 98 -3.25 0.74 8.43
N ALA A 99 -3.24 -0.08 7.38
CA ALA A 99 -4.30 -0.07 6.38
C ALA A 99 -4.65 -1.52 6.02
N LEU A 100 -5.95 -1.85 6.07
CA LEU A 100 -6.47 -3.15 5.68
C LEU A 100 -7.30 -3.00 4.42
N GLN A 101 -7.01 -3.82 3.42
CA GLN A 101 -7.75 -3.86 2.18
C GLN A 101 -8.19 -5.29 1.92
N ASP A 102 -9.49 -5.52 1.80
CA ASP A 102 -10.01 -6.75 1.24
C ASP A 102 -9.62 -6.83 -0.24
N LEU A 103 -8.97 -7.93 -0.63
CA LEU A 103 -8.53 -8.13 -2.00
C LEU A 103 -9.69 -8.32 -2.98
N ARG A 104 -10.88 -8.72 -2.50
CA ARG A 104 -12.10 -8.69 -3.34
C ARG A 104 -12.55 -7.29 -3.67
N GLY A 105 -12.21 -6.28 -2.86
CA GLY A 105 -12.48 -4.87 -3.14
C GLY A 105 -11.58 -4.26 -4.21
N LEU A 106 -10.62 -5.01 -4.76
CA LEU A 106 -9.77 -4.57 -5.85
C LEU A 106 -10.14 -5.32 -7.14
N LEU A 107 -9.88 -4.68 -8.29
CA LEU A 107 -10.01 -5.34 -9.57
C LEU A 107 -8.91 -6.40 -9.74
N ASN A 108 -9.20 -7.50 -10.43
CA ASN A 108 -8.17 -8.46 -10.76
C ASN A 108 -7.24 -7.87 -11.83
N LEU A 109 -5.93 -7.92 -11.62
CA LEU A 109 -4.96 -7.54 -12.65
C LEU A 109 -4.77 -8.64 -13.69
N HIS A 110 -4.97 -9.89 -13.28
CA HIS A 110 -4.94 -11.04 -14.18
C HIS A 110 -6.30 -11.16 -14.85
N TYR A 111 -6.31 -11.06 -16.18
CA TYR A 111 -7.54 -11.18 -16.98
C TYR A 111 -8.69 -10.30 -16.43
N PRO A 112 -8.48 -8.97 -16.38
CA PRO A 112 -9.43 -8.04 -15.79
C PRO A 112 -10.77 -8.03 -16.52
N ASN A 113 -11.84 -7.69 -15.81
CA ASN A 113 -13.09 -7.31 -16.46
C ASN A 113 -12.84 -6.07 -17.33
N MET A 114 -13.10 -6.20 -18.64
CA MET A 114 -12.80 -5.17 -19.64
C MET A 114 -13.48 -3.84 -19.31
N GLN A 115 -14.76 -3.87 -18.94
CA GLN A 115 -15.54 -2.66 -18.67
C GLN A 115 -14.98 -1.90 -17.47
N TRP A 116 -14.71 -2.58 -16.36
CA TRP A 116 -14.17 -1.95 -15.15
C TRP A 116 -12.75 -1.43 -15.35
N LEU A 117 -11.93 -2.14 -16.15
CA LEU A 117 -10.60 -1.66 -16.49
C LEU A 117 -10.66 -0.37 -17.32
N ILE A 118 -11.54 -0.31 -18.33
CA ILE A 118 -11.74 0.91 -19.14
C ILE A 118 -12.15 2.07 -18.23
N GLN A 119 -13.14 1.86 -17.35
CA GLN A 119 -13.60 2.89 -16.42
C GLN A 119 -12.47 3.42 -15.51
N LEU A 120 -11.63 2.52 -14.98
CA LEU A 120 -10.47 2.89 -14.18
C LEU A 120 -9.42 3.67 -14.98
N LEU A 121 -9.17 3.27 -16.22
CA LEU A 121 -8.23 3.95 -17.12
C LEU A 121 -8.73 5.34 -17.52
N THR A 122 -10.03 5.49 -17.82
CA THR A 122 -10.65 6.78 -18.08
C THR A 122 -10.57 7.68 -16.84
N TYR A 123 -10.88 7.15 -15.65
CA TYR A 123 -10.71 7.88 -14.38
C TYR A 123 -9.27 8.36 -14.15
N SER A 124 -8.27 7.60 -14.61
CA SER A 124 -6.85 7.99 -14.52
C SER A 124 -6.42 9.09 -15.51
N GLY A 125 -7.33 9.55 -16.38
CA GLY A 125 -7.12 10.66 -17.32
C GLY A 125 -6.90 10.25 -18.77
N LEU A 126 -7.14 9.00 -19.15
CA LEU A 126 -7.22 8.62 -20.56
C LEU A 126 -8.58 9.03 -21.14
N ASN A 127 -8.62 9.37 -22.42
CA ASN A 127 -9.89 9.46 -23.13
C ASN A 127 -10.44 8.05 -23.43
N ASP A 128 -11.71 7.96 -23.81
CA ASP A 128 -12.39 6.67 -24.00
C ASP A 128 -11.72 5.77 -25.04
N TYR A 129 -11.18 6.35 -26.12
CA TYR A 129 -10.48 5.60 -27.17
C TYR A 129 -9.18 5.00 -26.64
N ASP A 130 -8.34 5.82 -26.01
CA ASP A 130 -7.06 5.39 -25.45
C ASP A 130 -7.25 4.40 -24.30
N ALA A 131 -8.30 4.57 -23.49
CA ALA A 131 -8.65 3.65 -22.41
C ALA A 131 -9.06 2.26 -22.97
N GLN A 132 -9.88 2.23 -24.03
CA GLN A 132 -10.25 0.99 -24.71
C GLN A 132 -9.05 0.29 -25.35
N LEU A 133 -8.21 1.04 -26.07
CA LEU A 133 -7.00 0.49 -26.69
C LEU A 133 -6.05 -0.07 -25.63
N THR A 134 -5.81 0.70 -24.57
CA THR A 134 -4.93 0.30 -23.46
C THR A 134 -5.48 -0.93 -22.73
N ALA A 135 -6.79 -1.01 -22.51
CA ALA A 135 -7.41 -2.17 -21.89
C ALA A 135 -7.21 -3.45 -22.72
N ARG A 136 -7.36 -3.36 -24.04
CA ARG A 136 -7.07 -4.48 -24.97
C ARG A 136 -5.59 -4.85 -24.94
N GLN A 137 -4.69 -3.87 -24.96
CA GLN A 137 -3.25 -4.12 -24.84
C GLN A 137 -2.86 -4.82 -23.53
N ILE A 138 -3.48 -4.48 -22.39
CA ILE A 138 -3.25 -5.14 -21.10
C ILE A 138 -3.73 -6.60 -21.11
N ILE A 139 -4.82 -6.90 -21.82
CA ILE A 139 -5.31 -8.26 -21.98
C ILE A 139 -4.39 -9.05 -22.92
N ASP A 140 -4.06 -8.50 -24.08
CA ASP A 140 -3.15 -9.11 -25.04
C ASP A 140 -1.75 -9.34 -24.46
N TRP A 141 -1.29 -8.44 -23.58
CA TRP A 141 -0.01 -8.58 -22.88
C TRP A 141 0.11 -9.90 -22.12
N GLN A 142 -1.03 -10.41 -21.65
CA GLN A 142 -1.16 -11.65 -20.88
C GLN A 142 -1.64 -12.85 -21.71
N SER A 143 -2.01 -12.63 -22.98
CA SER A 143 -2.56 -13.67 -23.85
C SER A 143 -1.50 -14.70 -24.20
N LEU A 144 -1.86 -15.99 -24.15
CA LEU A 144 -1.00 -17.08 -24.61
C LEU A 144 -0.80 -17.06 -26.13
N ASP A 145 -1.68 -16.35 -26.85
CA ASP A 145 -1.58 -16.18 -28.30
C ASP A 145 -0.47 -15.18 -28.64
N ALA A 146 0.47 -15.60 -29.49
CA ALA A 146 1.62 -14.80 -29.89
C ALA A 146 1.26 -13.65 -30.84
N GLN A 147 0.07 -13.69 -31.44
CA GLN A 147 -0.41 -12.62 -32.31
C GLN A 147 -1.26 -11.64 -31.51
N SER A 148 -0.89 -10.36 -31.57
CA SER A 148 -1.65 -9.26 -31.02
C SER A 148 -1.83 -8.21 -32.09
N ASP A 149 -3.08 -7.77 -32.28
CA ASP A 149 -3.40 -6.66 -33.17
C ASP A 149 -3.18 -5.29 -32.48
N TYR A 150 -3.03 -5.29 -31.16
CA TYR A 150 -3.05 -4.07 -30.34
C TYR A 150 -1.67 -3.70 -29.77
N ILE A 151 -0.77 -4.68 -29.60
CA ILE A 151 0.58 -4.43 -29.09
C ILE A 151 1.51 -4.09 -30.27
N PRO A 152 2.23 -2.97 -30.22
CA PRO A 152 3.20 -2.62 -31.27
C PRO A 152 4.24 -3.73 -31.46
N SER A 153 4.63 -4.01 -32.71
CA SER A 153 5.62 -5.04 -33.03
C SER A 153 7.01 -4.81 -32.42
N THR A 154 7.28 -3.59 -31.95
CA THR A 154 8.50 -3.22 -31.21
C THR A 154 8.47 -3.64 -29.74
N VAL A 155 7.32 -4.07 -29.23
CA VAL A 155 7.10 -4.45 -27.84
C VAL A 155 6.83 -5.95 -27.78
N THR A 156 7.71 -6.68 -27.10
CA THR A 156 7.49 -8.11 -26.84
C THR A 156 6.54 -8.26 -25.66
N ALA A 157 5.35 -8.79 -25.93
CA ALA A 157 4.37 -9.10 -24.89
C ALA A 157 4.89 -10.20 -23.95
N ARG A 158 4.36 -10.24 -22.73
CA ARG A 158 4.75 -11.22 -21.72
C ARG A 158 4.26 -12.63 -22.06
N HIS A 159 3.07 -12.73 -22.64
CA HIS A 159 2.36 -13.99 -22.87
C HIS A 159 2.15 -14.82 -21.59
N ALA A 160 1.99 -14.13 -20.47
CA ALA A 160 1.69 -14.71 -19.18
C ALA A 160 1.05 -13.66 -18.26
N ALA A 161 0.50 -14.11 -17.14
CA ALA A 161 -0.06 -13.23 -16.12
C ALA A 161 0.96 -12.15 -15.67
N ILE A 162 0.48 -10.92 -15.46
CA ILE A 162 1.31 -9.79 -15.00
C ILE A 162 1.85 -10.07 -13.60
N HIS A 163 3.15 -9.88 -13.36
CA HIS A 163 3.77 -10.04 -12.04
C HIS A 163 3.77 -8.74 -11.23
N ASP A 164 3.83 -7.58 -11.89
CA ASP A 164 3.75 -6.28 -11.25
C ASP A 164 3.20 -5.21 -12.22
N VAL A 165 2.43 -4.25 -11.70
CA VAL A 165 1.85 -3.15 -12.49
C VAL A 165 2.93 -2.35 -13.24
N SER A 166 4.15 -2.29 -12.72
CA SER A 166 5.27 -1.61 -13.38
C SER A 166 5.63 -2.19 -14.75
N GLU A 167 5.29 -3.44 -15.05
CA GLU A 167 5.46 -4.04 -16.38
C GLU A 167 4.66 -3.29 -17.45
N LEU A 168 3.53 -2.71 -17.08
CA LEU A 168 2.65 -1.99 -18.01
C LEU A 168 3.26 -0.67 -18.50
N LYS A 169 4.41 -0.23 -17.96
CA LYS A 169 5.21 0.85 -18.54
C LYS A 169 5.61 0.58 -19.99
N HIS A 170 5.82 -0.69 -20.36
CA HIS A 170 6.17 -1.07 -21.74
C HIS A 170 5.05 -0.79 -22.74
N LEU A 171 3.79 -0.67 -22.26
CA LEU A 171 2.64 -0.28 -23.06
C LEU A 171 2.45 1.25 -23.15
N GLY A 172 3.39 2.04 -22.61
CA GLY A 172 3.33 3.50 -22.66
C GLY A 172 2.46 4.16 -21.58
N LEU A 173 2.00 3.41 -20.56
CA LEU A 173 1.26 3.98 -19.44
C LEU A 173 2.12 4.98 -18.66
N LYS A 174 1.56 6.17 -18.40
CA LYS A 174 2.22 7.21 -17.60
C LYS A 174 1.96 6.97 -16.11
N GLN A 175 2.66 7.74 -15.28
CA GLN A 175 2.56 7.62 -13.81
C GLN A 175 1.12 7.68 -13.26
N PRO A 176 0.20 8.55 -13.73
CA PRO A 176 -1.17 8.56 -13.23
C PRO A 176 -1.91 7.24 -13.47
N GLN A 177 -1.77 6.64 -14.65
CA GLN A 177 -2.38 5.35 -14.98
C GLN A 177 -1.81 4.23 -14.11
N LEU A 178 -0.48 4.20 -13.96
CA LEU A 178 0.20 3.19 -13.16
C LEU A 178 -0.17 3.29 -11.68
N GLN A 179 -0.28 4.51 -11.13
CA GLN A 179 -0.73 4.74 -9.76
C GLN A 179 -2.19 4.32 -9.57
N ALA A 180 -3.07 4.64 -10.52
CA ALA A 180 -4.47 4.22 -10.49
C ALA A 180 -4.59 2.69 -10.51
N LEU A 181 -3.85 2.00 -11.38
CA LEU A 181 -3.82 0.55 -11.42
C LEU A 181 -3.23 -0.04 -10.13
N GLN A 182 -2.12 0.50 -9.62
CA GLN A 182 -1.48 0.01 -8.40
C GLN A 182 -2.35 0.18 -7.15
N ALA A 183 -3.16 1.24 -7.08
CA ALA A 183 -4.07 1.50 -5.97
C ALA A 183 -5.34 0.64 -6.02
N ASN A 184 -5.83 0.28 -7.22
CA ASN A 184 -7.17 -0.27 -7.40
C ASN A 184 -7.19 -1.70 -7.98
N THR A 185 -6.03 -2.30 -8.25
CA THR A 185 -5.92 -3.68 -8.76
C THR A 185 -5.10 -4.57 -7.84
N THR A 186 -5.26 -5.89 -7.99
CA THR A 186 -4.44 -6.90 -7.33
C THR A 186 -4.28 -8.13 -8.21
N GLN A 187 -3.14 -8.79 -8.11
CA GLN A 187 -2.88 -10.09 -8.75
C GLN A 187 -3.24 -11.29 -7.87
N TYR A 188 -3.75 -11.02 -6.66
CA TYR A 188 -4.05 -12.04 -5.65
C TYR A 188 -5.55 -12.18 -5.38
N LYS A 189 -6.40 -11.67 -6.28
CA LYS A 189 -7.86 -11.74 -6.12
C LYS A 189 -8.33 -13.18 -6.24
N LYS A 190 -9.30 -13.58 -5.40
CA LYS A 190 -10.06 -14.82 -5.55
C LYS A 190 -11.56 -14.59 -5.33
N GLY A 191 -12.37 -15.11 -6.23
CA GLY A 191 -13.83 -14.96 -6.23
C GLY A 191 -14.32 -13.61 -6.76
N GLY A 192 -15.63 -13.36 -6.59
CA GLY A 192 -16.31 -12.15 -7.04
C GLY A 192 -15.74 -10.85 -6.47
N PHE A 193 -15.99 -9.76 -7.18
CA PHE A 193 -15.63 -8.40 -6.76
C PHE A 193 -16.56 -7.93 -5.64
N ASN A 194 -16.00 -7.29 -4.61
CA ASN A 194 -16.75 -6.68 -3.52
C ASN A 194 -16.62 -5.15 -3.56
N PRO A 195 -17.53 -4.44 -4.24
CA PRO A 195 -17.46 -2.99 -4.33
C PRO A 195 -17.67 -2.27 -2.99
N MET A 196 -18.29 -2.87 -1.96
CA MET A 196 -18.44 -2.23 -0.64
C MET A 196 -17.07 -2.02 0.05
N THR A 197 -16.12 -2.92 -0.24
CA THR A 197 -14.73 -2.85 0.25
C THR A 197 -13.77 -2.19 -0.73
N ALA A 198 -14.28 -1.60 -1.83
CA ALA A 198 -13.44 -0.95 -2.81
C ALA A 198 -12.86 0.38 -2.30
N PRO A 199 -11.61 0.73 -2.65
CA PRO A 199 -11.05 2.05 -2.36
C PRO A 199 -11.93 3.18 -2.91
N ASN A 200 -11.88 4.35 -2.28
CA ASN A 200 -12.58 5.56 -2.76
C ASN A 200 -12.29 5.84 -4.25
N SER A 201 -11.03 5.69 -4.67
CA SER A 201 -10.62 5.88 -6.06
C SER A 201 -11.29 4.93 -7.03
N LEU A 202 -11.49 3.66 -6.65
CA LEU A 202 -12.18 2.69 -7.49
C LEU A 202 -13.68 2.98 -7.55
N LEU A 203 -14.29 3.33 -6.41
CA LEU A 203 -15.70 3.74 -6.40
C LEU A 203 -15.94 4.96 -7.31
N ASN A 204 -15.07 5.96 -7.25
CA ASN A 204 -15.15 7.14 -8.13
C ASN A 204 -14.90 6.81 -9.61
N ALA A 205 -14.23 5.71 -9.92
CA ALA A 205 -14.01 5.26 -11.28
C ALA A 205 -15.21 4.48 -11.84
N LEU A 206 -15.83 3.62 -11.02
CA LEU A 206 -16.90 2.71 -11.45
C LEU A 206 -18.30 3.34 -11.40
N LEU A 207 -18.51 4.29 -10.48
CA LEU A 207 -19.81 4.90 -10.21
C LEU A 207 -19.85 6.35 -10.68
N THR A 208 -21.05 6.90 -10.83
CA THR A 208 -21.22 8.34 -11.04
C THR A 208 -20.79 9.12 -9.80
N SER A 209 -20.39 10.39 -9.99
CA SER A 209 -19.83 11.22 -8.91
C SER A 209 -20.73 11.29 -7.68
N ASP A 210 -22.05 11.44 -7.86
CA ASP A 210 -23.00 11.60 -6.76
C ASP A 210 -23.24 10.28 -6.02
N VAL A 211 -23.36 9.18 -6.77
CA VAL A 211 -23.50 7.82 -6.21
C VAL A 211 -22.26 7.45 -5.41
N ALA A 212 -21.06 7.68 -5.95
CA ALA A 212 -19.80 7.40 -5.26
C ALA A 212 -19.69 8.19 -3.95
N LYS A 213 -19.98 9.51 -3.98
CA LYS A 213 -19.98 10.35 -2.77
C LYS A 213 -20.97 9.86 -1.73
N HIS A 214 -22.18 9.46 -2.14
CA HIS A 214 -23.20 8.98 -1.22
C HIS A 214 -22.76 7.66 -0.54
N VAL A 215 -22.26 6.70 -1.32
CA VAL A 215 -21.72 5.44 -0.79
C VAL A 215 -20.57 5.68 0.18
N ILE A 216 -19.62 6.55 -0.18
CA ILE A 216 -18.47 6.88 0.68
C ILE A 216 -18.93 7.55 1.98
N MET A 217 -19.93 8.43 1.91
CA MET A 217 -20.52 9.07 3.08
C MET A 217 -21.14 8.03 4.02
N LEU A 218 -22.01 7.16 3.51
CA LEU A 218 -22.63 6.09 4.29
C LEU A 218 -21.60 5.15 4.91
N ARG A 219 -20.51 4.86 4.19
CA ARG A 219 -19.42 4.02 4.68
C ARG A 219 -18.68 4.69 5.85
N ASN A 220 -18.38 5.98 5.72
CA ASN A 220 -17.66 6.74 6.75
C ASN A 220 -18.51 6.94 8.01
N THR A 221 -19.84 7.04 7.87
CA THR A 221 -20.78 7.13 9.00
C THR A 221 -21.17 5.76 9.58
N LYS A 222 -20.59 4.66 9.07
CA LYS A 222 -20.93 3.27 9.45
C LYS A 222 -22.41 2.91 9.27
N GLN A 223 -23.05 3.56 8.30
CA GLN A 223 -24.45 3.34 7.96
C GLN A 223 -24.64 2.50 6.69
N LEU A 224 -23.58 2.25 5.92
CA LEU A 224 -23.69 1.50 4.66
C LEU A 224 -24.05 0.02 4.89
N THR A 225 -25.30 -0.33 4.60
CA THR A 225 -25.76 -1.73 4.54
C THR A 225 -25.68 -2.30 3.13
N VAL A 226 -25.72 -3.64 3.00
CA VAL A 226 -25.78 -4.32 1.69
C VAL A 226 -27.00 -3.85 0.88
N ARG A 227 -28.15 -3.70 1.56
CA ARG A 227 -29.40 -3.27 0.94
C ARG A 227 -29.30 -1.86 0.37
N GLU A 228 -28.81 -0.91 1.15
CA GLU A 228 -28.67 0.49 0.69
C GLU A 228 -27.63 0.58 -0.43
N PHE A 229 -26.53 -0.17 -0.31
CA PHE A 229 -25.52 -0.23 -1.36
C PHE A 229 -26.11 -0.70 -2.69
N ALA A 230 -26.86 -1.81 -2.69
CA ALA A 230 -27.51 -2.34 -3.89
C ALA A 230 -28.54 -1.35 -4.46
N GLN A 231 -29.35 -0.72 -3.61
CA GLN A 231 -30.37 0.25 -4.03
C GLN A 231 -29.77 1.50 -4.70
N VAL A 232 -28.64 1.99 -4.19
CA VAL A 232 -28.02 3.23 -4.67
C VAL A 232 -27.12 2.98 -5.89
N THR A 233 -26.46 1.82 -5.97
CA THR A 233 -25.48 1.54 -7.03
C THR A 233 -26.01 0.64 -8.15
N GLY A 234 -27.05 -0.14 -7.89
CA GLY A 234 -27.53 -1.20 -8.79
C GLY A 234 -26.66 -2.46 -8.80
N PHE A 235 -25.61 -2.54 -7.97
CA PHE A 235 -24.85 -3.78 -7.80
C PHE A 235 -25.63 -4.77 -6.93
N GLU A 236 -26.05 -5.87 -7.53
CA GLU A 236 -26.70 -6.99 -6.84
C GLU A 236 -25.75 -8.17 -6.69
N GLU A 237 -25.98 -9.02 -5.68
CA GLU A 237 -25.19 -10.23 -5.49
C GLU A 237 -25.34 -11.17 -6.68
N SER A 238 -24.21 -11.66 -7.17
CA SER A 238 -24.12 -12.57 -8.31
C SER A 238 -22.85 -13.40 -8.20
N GLU A 239 -22.56 -14.25 -9.19
CA GLU A 239 -21.30 -14.99 -9.24
C GLU A 239 -20.07 -14.04 -9.27
N ASP A 240 -20.22 -12.90 -9.96
CA ASP A 240 -19.15 -11.92 -10.15
C ASP A 240 -19.13 -10.82 -9.07
N ILE A 241 -20.22 -10.63 -8.31
CA ILE A 241 -20.36 -9.59 -7.29
C ILE A 241 -20.72 -10.21 -5.94
N ILE A 242 -19.87 -9.95 -4.95
CA ILE A 242 -20.03 -10.43 -3.57
C ILE A 242 -20.04 -9.22 -2.64
N LEU A 243 -21.09 -9.02 -1.83
CA LEU A 243 -21.25 -7.80 -1.04
C LEU A 243 -20.81 -7.95 0.43
N TYR A 244 -20.14 -9.05 0.77
CA TYR A 244 -19.58 -9.29 2.11
C TYR A 244 -18.05 -9.48 2.08
N PRO A 245 -17.34 -9.10 3.17
CA PRO A 245 -15.88 -9.21 3.24
C PRO A 245 -15.37 -10.63 3.02
N SER A 246 -14.21 -10.74 2.36
CA SER A 246 -13.56 -12.01 2.08
C SER A 246 -12.64 -12.48 3.22
N ASN A 247 -11.88 -13.56 2.99
CA ASN A 247 -10.76 -13.97 3.85
C ASN A 247 -9.39 -13.59 3.26
N LEU A 248 -9.35 -12.71 2.27
CA LEU A 248 -8.16 -12.33 1.52
C LEU A 248 -7.85 -10.86 1.76
N TYR A 249 -6.70 -10.59 2.38
CA TYR A 249 -6.37 -9.24 2.85
C TYR A 249 -5.00 -8.80 2.40
N LYS A 250 -4.88 -7.53 2.04
CA LYS A 250 -3.63 -6.80 2.03
C LYS A 250 -3.55 -5.97 3.32
N VAL A 251 -2.54 -6.24 4.12
CA VAL A 251 -2.23 -5.53 5.36
C VAL A 251 -1.00 -4.68 5.12
N THR A 252 -1.12 -3.37 5.28
CA THR A 252 0.01 -2.44 5.26
C THR A 252 0.24 -1.93 6.67
N LEU A 253 1.45 -2.14 7.18
CA LEU A 253 1.90 -1.63 8.47
C LEU A 253 3.03 -0.63 8.23
N GLN A 254 2.98 0.49 8.94
CA GLN A 254 4.06 1.45 9.00
C GLN A 254 4.31 1.78 10.47
N ALA A 255 5.50 1.46 10.96
CA ALA A 255 5.96 1.81 12.30
C ALA A 255 6.96 2.96 12.22
N GLN A 256 6.82 3.94 13.10
CA GLN A 256 7.72 5.08 13.25
C GLN A 256 8.13 5.22 14.71
N VAL A 257 9.45 5.14 14.97
CA VAL A 257 10.05 5.37 16.28
C VAL A 257 11.21 6.31 16.08
N GLY A 258 11.17 7.48 16.73
CA GLY A 258 12.14 8.55 16.46
C GLY A 258 12.16 8.93 14.99
N GLU A 259 13.33 8.82 14.37
CA GLU A 259 13.54 9.07 12.92
C GLU A 259 13.39 7.79 12.07
N ALA A 260 13.32 6.61 12.67
CA ALA A 260 13.25 5.35 11.95
C ALA A 260 11.82 5.05 11.51
N ILE A 261 11.64 4.78 10.21
CA ILE A 261 10.38 4.33 9.62
C ILE A 261 10.60 2.95 9.01
N VAL A 262 9.73 2.00 9.35
CA VAL A 262 9.73 0.65 8.79
C VAL A 262 8.35 0.37 8.19
N LYS A 263 8.31 -0.13 6.95
CA LYS A 263 7.05 -0.46 6.28
C LYS A 263 7.01 -1.92 5.85
N LYS A 264 5.87 -2.56 6.10
CA LYS A 264 5.63 -3.94 5.67
C LYS A 264 4.27 -4.05 5.02
N VAL A 265 4.22 -4.70 3.85
CA VAL A 265 2.98 -5.05 3.17
C VAL A 265 2.90 -6.56 3.07
N ILE A 266 1.81 -7.13 3.56
CA ILE A 266 1.59 -8.57 3.61
C ILE A 266 0.24 -8.91 3.00
N TYR A 267 0.21 -9.98 2.23
CA TYR A 267 -1.01 -10.52 1.64
C TYR A 267 -1.36 -11.82 2.35
N TYR A 268 -2.51 -11.85 3.02
CA TYR A 268 -3.01 -13.01 3.75
C TYR A 268 -4.17 -13.65 3.00
N HIS A 269 -4.22 -14.97 3.07
CA HIS A 269 -5.41 -15.78 2.83
C HIS A 269 -5.69 -16.57 4.10
N LEU A 270 -6.77 -16.21 4.79
CA LEU A 270 -7.18 -16.83 6.03
C LEU A 270 -8.13 -17.99 5.74
N GLN A 271 -7.85 -19.14 6.33
CA GLN A 271 -8.64 -20.36 6.15
C GLN A 271 -8.96 -20.91 7.54
N PRO A 272 -9.97 -20.38 8.26
CA PRO A 272 -10.24 -20.76 9.64
C PRO A 272 -10.39 -22.27 9.86
N THR A 273 -10.92 -22.98 8.86
CA THR A 273 -11.10 -24.44 8.86
C THR A 273 -10.03 -25.19 8.05
N GLY A 274 -9.10 -24.48 7.41
CA GLY A 274 -8.07 -25.02 6.54
C GLY A 274 -6.77 -25.39 7.26
N LYS A 275 -5.87 -26.07 6.55
CA LYS A 275 -4.50 -26.36 6.98
C LYS A 275 -3.52 -25.88 5.90
N PRO A 276 -2.69 -24.84 6.16
CA PRO A 276 -2.62 -24.03 7.39
C PRO A 276 -3.80 -23.05 7.53
N VAL A 277 -4.06 -22.58 8.75
CA VAL A 277 -5.11 -21.58 9.05
C VAL A 277 -4.77 -20.21 8.45
N VAL A 278 -3.48 -19.88 8.38
CA VAL A 278 -2.96 -18.64 7.80
C VAL A 278 -2.05 -19.00 6.64
N ASN A 279 -2.38 -18.50 5.47
CA ASN A 279 -1.54 -18.64 4.29
C ASN A 279 -1.03 -17.26 3.87
N ILE A 280 0.30 -17.09 3.85
CA ILE A 280 0.95 -15.86 3.40
C ILE A 280 1.11 -15.96 1.88
N VAL A 281 0.35 -15.15 1.17
CA VAL A 281 0.34 -15.13 -0.30
C VAL A 281 1.57 -14.40 -0.85
N ALA A 282 1.93 -13.28 -0.22
CA ALA A 282 3.11 -12.49 -0.58
C ALA A 282 3.53 -11.55 0.55
N VAL A 283 4.80 -11.17 0.58
CA VAL A 283 5.36 -10.16 1.49
C VAL A 283 6.19 -9.17 0.67
N LYS A 284 5.95 -7.87 0.87
CA LYS A 284 6.80 -6.79 0.37
C LYS A 284 7.26 -5.97 1.57
N ALA A 285 8.52 -6.09 1.95
CA ALA A 285 9.13 -5.26 2.99
C ALA A 285 9.88 -4.08 2.34
N GLN A 286 9.75 -2.88 2.91
CA GLN A 286 10.40 -1.66 2.45
C GLN A 286 11.07 -0.94 3.63
#